data_AF-A0A3M2FNL9-F1
#
_entry.id   AF-A0A3M2FNL9-F1
#
_cell.length_a   1.000
_cell.length_b   1.000
_cell.length_c   1.000
_cell.angle_alpha   90.00
_cell.angle_beta   90.00
_cell.angle_gamma   90.00
#
_symmetry.space_group_name_H-M   'P 1'
#
loop_
_entity.id
_entity.type
_entity.pdbx_description
1 polymer ?
#
loop_
_entity_poly.entity_id
_entity_poly.type
_entity_poly.pdbx_seq_one_letter_code
_entity_poly.pdbx_strand_id
1 'polypeptide(L)'
;MFIRWISLPENKSALIIGPRRSGKTTLLRGLFPDFNYIPLDNLDYYDWVVNNPKGLVDSLGPKFILDEIQRRPRLTIAVKKCKRQWHHPCLAHSRSQRSNSGELCHRRI
;
A
#
# COMPACT_ATOMS: atom_id res chain seq x y z
N MET A 1 -6.09 -25.21 9.99
CA MET A 1 -6.35 -23.75 9.93
C MET A 1 -5.11 -23.06 10.48
N PHE A 2 -4.28 -22.43 9.64
CA PHE A 2 -3.01 -21.84 10.10
C PHE A 2 -3.28 -20.61 10.98
N ILE A 3 -2.70 -20.60 12.17
CA ILE A 3 -2.74 -19.46 13.09
C ILE A 3 -1.89 -18.34 12.47
N ARG A 4 -2.47 -17.15 12.31
CA ARG A 4 -1.80 -15.99 11.70
C ARG A 4 -1.13 -15.18 12.80
N TRP A 5 0.19 -15.34 12.96
CA TRP A 5 1.00 -14.58 13.94
C TRP A 5 1.38 -13.15 13.51
N ILE A 6 0.70 -12.59 12.51
CA ILE A 6 0.98 -11.22 12.04
C ILE A 6 -0.09 -10.28 12.60
N SER A 7 0.34 -9.35 13.46
CA SER A 7 -0.45 -8.20 13.89
C SER A 7 0.00 -7.01 13.04
N LEU A 8 -0.92 -6.47 12.23
CA LEU A 8 -0.65 -5.31 11.41
C LEU A 8 -1.06 -4.05 12.16
N PRO A 9 -0.17 -3.06 12.32
CA PRO A 9 -0.49 -1.82 13.01
C PRO A 9 -1.60 -1.07 12.28
N GLU A 10 -2.74 -0.87 12.95
CA GLU A 10 -3.91 -0.18 12.37
C GLU A 10 -3.55 1.18 11.80
N ASN A 11 -2.64 1.92 12.44
CA ASN A 11 -2.34 3.31 12.08
C ASN A 11 -1.09 3.50 11.19
N LYS A 12 -0.55 2.44 10.59
CA LYS A 12 0.67 2.54 9.78
C LYS A 12 0.49 1.91 8.39
N SER A 13 1.42 2.25 7.51
CA SER A 13 1.61 1.56 6.24
C SER A 13 2.57 0.38 6.41
N ALA A 14 2.23 -0.76 5.83
CA ALA A 14 3.08 -1.94 5.81
C ALA A 14 3.07 -2.63 4.45
N LEU A 15 4.14 -3.39 4.19
CA LEU A 15 4.54 -3.91 2.89
C LEU A 15 4.78 -5.41 2.99
N ILE A 16 3.88 -6.22 2.40
CA ILE A 16 3.82 -7.67 2.65
C ILE A 16 4.49 -8.50 1.56
N ILE A 17 5.79 -8.77 1.64
CA ILE A 17 6.53 -9.49 0.59
C ILE A 17 6.42 -11.00 0.69
N GLY A 18 6.23 -11.67 -0.45
CA GLY A 18 6.28 -13.14 -0.52
C GLY A 18 6.17 -13.72 -1.94
N PRO A 19 6.35 -15.03 -2.10
CA PRO A 19 6.32 -15.75 -3.39
C PRO A 19 5.00 -15.58 -4.16
N ARG A 20 5.02 -15.81 -5.49
CA ARG A 20 3.78 -15.84 -6.27
C ARG A 20 2.88 -16.98 -5.76
N ARG A 21 1.56 -16.75 -5.71
CA ARG A 21 0.55 -17.72 -5.22
C ARG A 21 0.66 -18.11 -3.73
N SER A 22 1.39 -17.35 -2.91
CA SER A 22 1.44 -17.57 -1.46
C SER A 22 0.20 -17.07 -0.69
N GLY A 23 -0.88 -16.69 -1.39
CA GLY A 23 -2.13 -16.26 -0.77
C GLY A 23 -2.13 -14.87 -0.11
N LYS A 24 -1.19 -13.98 -0.45
CA LYS A 24 -1.10 -12.61 0.14
C LYS A 24 -2.36 -11.78 -0.08
N THR A 25 -2.85 -11.74 -1.33
CA THR A 25 -4.05 -11.00 -1.69
C THR A 25 -5.26 -11.56 -0.94
N THR A 26 -5.39 -12.88 -0.89
CA THR A 26 -6.45 -13.57 -0.12
C THR A 26 -6.36 -13.28 1.38
N LEU A 27 -5.14 -13.26 1.94
CA LEU A 27 -4.88 -12.87 3.33
C LEU A 27 -5.35 -11.44 3.60
N LEU A 28 -4.91 -10.48 2.80
CA LEU A 28 -5.22 -9.07 2.99
C LEU A 28 -6.71 -8.78 2.84
N ARG A 29 -7.35 -9.33 1.80
CA ARG A 29 -8.80 -9.18 1.58
C ARG A 29 -9.64 -9.81 2.69
N GLY A 30 -9.16 -10.91 3.29
CA GLY A 30 -9.84 -11.54 4.41
C GLY A 30 -9.64 -10.83 5.75
N LEU A 31 -8.48 -10.20 5.98
CA LEU A 31 -8.22 -9.43 7.21
C LEU A 31 -8.83 -8.03 7.18
N PHE A 32 -8.96 -7.44 6.00
CA PHE A 32 -9.42 -6.07 5.81
C PHE A 32 -10.51 -6.00 4.74
N PRO A 33 -11.70 -6.55 5.00
CA PRO A 33 -12.80 -6.53 4.04
C PRO A 33 -13.29 -5.12 3.71
N ASP A 34 -13.15 -4.18 4.66
CA ASP A 34 -13.60 -2.79 4.52
C ASP A 34 -12.61 -1.88 3.78
N PHE A 35 -11.43 -2.41 3.40
CA PHE A 35 -10.41 -1.61 2.74
C PHE A 35 -10.65 -1.60 1.23
N ASN A 36 -10.50 -0.43 0.62
CA ASN A 36 -10.59 -0.31 -0.83
C ASN A 36 -9.44 -1.08 -1.49
N TYR A 37 -9.78 -2.08 -2.29
CA TYR A 37 -8.81 -2.94 -2.97
C TYR A 37 -8.59 -2.46 -4.40
N ILE A 38 -7.35 -2.08 -4.74
CA ILE A 38 -6.95 -1.71 -6.09
C ILE A 38 -5.89 -2.67 -6.62
N PRO A 39 -6.21 -3.45 -7.67
CA PRO A 39 -5.25 -4.24 -8.42
C PRO A 39 -4.57 -3.40 -9.51
N LEU A 40 -3.27 -3.12 -9.36
CA LEU A 40 -2.49 -2.31 -10.32
C LEU A 40 -2.02 -3.09 -11.57
N ASP A 41 -2.56 -4.27 -11.78
CA ASP A 41 -2.39 -5.08 -13.00
C ASP A 41 -3.56 -4.95 -13.99
N ASN A 42 -4.68 -4.33 -13.60
CA ASN A 42 -5.75 -3.96 -14.51
C ASN A 42 -5.37 -2.72 -15.35
N LEU A 43 -5.72 -2.74 -16.63
CA LEU A 43 -5.55 -1.64 -17.57
C LEU A 43 -6.29 -0.37 -17.14
N ASP A 44 -7.49 -0.47 -16.57
CA ASP A 44 -8.25 0.71 -16.16
C ASP A 44 -7.52 1.53 -15.08
N TYR A 45 -7.02 0.82 -14.05
CA TYR A 45 -6.20 1.45 -13.00
C TYR A 45 -4.85 1.89 -13.53
N TYR A 46 -4.31 1.20 -14.54
CA TYR A 46 -3.07 1.61 -15.17
C TYR A 46 -3.21 2.98 -15.82
N ASP A 47 -4.19 3.14 -16.71
CA ASP A 47 -4.42 4.38 -17.43
C ASP A 47 -4.74 5.51 -16.45
N TRP A 48 -5.50 5.23 -15.40
CA TRP A 48 -5.77 6.20 -14.35
C TRP A 48 -4.51 6.63 -13.60
N VAL A 49 -3.63 5.70 -13.19
CA VAL A 49 -2.37 6.04 -12.51
C VAL A 49 -1.45 6.87 -13.42
N VAL A 50 -1.44 6.59 -14.72
CA VAL A 50 -0.61 7.34 -15.68
C VAL A 50 -1.14 8.76 -15.88
N ASN A 51 -2.45 8.90 -16.08
CA ASN A 51 -3.06 10.18 -16.41
C ASN A 51 -3.28 11.08 -15.18
N ASN A 52 -3.71 10.51 -14.05
CA ASN A 52 -4.01 11.27 -12.83
C ASN A 52 -3.76 10.44 -11.56
N PRO A 53 -2.48 10.28 -11.13
CA PRO A 53 -2.14 9.49 -9.95
C PRO A 53 -2.65 10.11 -8.65
N LYS A 54 -2.85 11.43 -8.58
CA LYS A 54 -3.42 12.08 -7.39
C LYS A 54 -4.91 11.74 -7.25
N GLY A 55 -5.68 11.89 -8.33
CA GLY A 55 -7.10 11.58 -8.32
C GLY A 55 -7.41 10.14 -7.93
N LEU A 56 -6.59 9.18 -8.37
CA LEU A 56 -6.71 7.79 -7.92
C LEU A 56 -6.50 7.66 -6.41
N VAL A 57 -5.46 8.29 -5.86
CA VAL A 57 -5.19 8.23 -4.42
C VAL A 57 -6.27 8.95 -3.60
N ASP A 58 -6.83 10.04 -4.10
CA ASP A 58 -7.92 10.75 -3.43
C ASP A 58 -9.22 9.92 -3.43
N SER A 59 -9.48 9.15 -4.50
CA SER A 59 -10.63 8.23 -4.57
C SER A 59 -10.51 7.01 -3.65
N LEU A 60 -9.30 6.64 -3.24
CA LEU A 60 -9.04 5.46 -2.41
C LEU A 60 -9.56 5.61 -0.98
N GLY A 61 -9.76 6.84 -0.51
CA GLY A 61 -10.09 7.13 0.88
C GLY A 61 -8.95 6.78 1.85
N PRO A 62 -9.23 6.76 3.16
CA PRO A 62 -8.19 6.65 4.18
C PRO A 62 -7.58 5.24 4.29
N LYS A 63 -8.35 4.18 3.98
CA LYS A 63 -7.96 2.78 4.18
C LYS A 63 -8.05 2.02 2.86
N PHE A 64 -6.91 1.55 2.37
CA PHE A 64 -6.84 0.84 1.09
C PHE A 64 -5.70 -0.19 1.04
N ILE A 65 -5.84 -1.11 0.08
CA ILE A 65 -4.87 -2.13 -0.29
C ILE A 65 -4.49 -1.89 -1.76
N LEU A 66 -3.20 -1.65 -2.01
CA LEU A 66 -2.64 -1.65 -3.36
C LEU A 66 -1.98 -3.00 -3.63
N ASP A 67 -2.55 -3.74 -4.58
CA ASP A 67 -1.93 -4.98 -5.07
C ASP A 67 -0.98 -4.68 -6.23
N GLU A 68 0.04 -5.51 -6.38
CA GLU A 68 1.02 -5.41 -7.48
C GLU A 68 1.72 -4.03 -7.60
N ILE A 69 1.92 -3.30 -6.50
CA ILE A 69 2.55 -1.95 -6.52
C ILE A 69 3.97 -1.92 -7.11
N GLN A 70 4.66 -3.06 -7.20
CA GLN A 70 5.89 -3.18 -7.98
C GLN A 70 5.73 -2.81 -9.47
N ARG A 71 4.51 -2.88 -10.03
CA ARG A 71 4.24 -2.44 -11.40
C ARG A 71 4.31 -0.93 -11.51
N ARG A 72 3.93 -0.20 -10.47
CA ARG A 72 3.86 1.28 -10.44
C ARG A 72 4.49 1.86 -9.18
N PRO A 73 5.79 1.66 -8.95
CA PRO A 73 6.45 2.09 -7.71
C PRO A 73 6.38 3.62 -7.52
N ARG A 74 6.31 4.39 -8.61
CA ARG A 74 6.16 5.86 -8.56
C ARG A 74 4.85 6.33 -7.92
N LEU A 75 3.80 5.50 -7.89
CA LEU A 75 2.53 5.83 -7.23
C LEU A 75 2.71 6.06 -5.71
N THR A 76 3.74 5.46 -5.10
CA THR A 76 4.08 5.67 -3.68
C THR A 76 4.36 7.12 -3.33
N ILE A 77 4.83 7.93 -4.29
CA ILE A 77 5.05 9.38 -4.11
C ILE A 77 3.70 10.09 -3.92
N ALA A 78 2.69 9.74 -4.73
CA ALA A 78 1.35 10.30 -4.61
C ALA A 78 0.69 9.88 -3.29
N VAL A 79 0.80 8.59 -2.93
CA VAL A 79 0.32 8.05 -1.64
C VAL A 79 0.95 8.79 -0.45
N LYS A 80 2.26 9.01 -0.46
CA LYS A 80 2.96 9.73 0.61
C LYS A 80 2.48 11.18 0.75
N LYS A 81 2.12 11.85 -0.35
CA LYS A 81 1.58 13.22 -0.32
C LYS A 81 0.16 13.24 0.24
N CYS A 82 -0.70 12.32 -0.19
CA CYS A 82 -2.08 12.24 0.29
C CYS A 82 -2.17 11.88 1.79
N LYS A 83 -1.23 11.08 2.31
CA LYS A 83 -1.07 10.82 3.76
C LYS A 83 -0.89 12.06 4.64
N ARG A 84 -0.42 13.20 4.09
CA ARG A 84 -0.38 14.47 4.85
C ARG A 84 -1.76 15.13 4.93
N GLN A 85 -2.65 14.82 3.99
CA GLN A 85 -4.03 15.29 3.95
C GLN A 85 -4.93 14.46 4.90
N TRP A 86 -4.62 13.17 5.04
CA TRP A 86 -5.36 12.23 5.89
C TRP A 86 -4.47 11.75 7.05
N HIS A 87 -4.71 12.26 8.26
CA HIS A 87 -4.19 11.60 9.46
C HIS A 87 -4.84 10.19 9.53
N HIS A 88 -4.06 9.10 9.32
CA HIS A 88 -4.36 7.64 9.40
C HIS A 88 -4.57 6.88 8.02
N PRO A 89 -4.63 5.52 7.93
CA PRO A 89 -3.53 4.59 7.57
C PRO A 89 -3.75 3.64 6.34
N CYS A 90 -2.68 3.21 5.67
CA CYS A 90 -2.76 2.50 4.37
C CYS A 90 -1.55 1.58 4.17
N LEU A 91 -1.74 0.27 3.94
CA LEU A 91 -0.69 -0.72 3.64
C LEU A 91 -0.38 -0.81 2.13
N ALA A 92 0.89 -0.93 1.73
CA ALA A 92 1.31 -1.10 0.32
C ALA A 92 2.50 -2.07 0.25
N HIS A 93 2.56 -3.00 -0.72
CA HIS A 93 3.51 -4.14 -0.79
C HIS A 93 4.45 -4.20 -2.05
N SER A 94 5.78 -4.09 -1.93
CA SER A 94 6.78 -4.18 -3.03
C SER A 94 8.04 -4.98 -2.65
N ARG A 95 8.69 -5.61 -3.63
CA ARG A 95 9.95 -6.38 -3.51
C ARG A 95 11.18 -5.50 -3.22
N SER A 96 12.16 -6.13 -2.55
CA SER A 96 13.46 -5.67 -2.05
C SER A 96 14.42 -5.13 -3.12
N GLN A 97 15.07 -3.99 -2.83
CA GLN A 97 16.53 -3.81 -2.94
C GLN A 97 17.02 -2.81 -1.86
N ARG A 98 18.18 -3.12 -1.26
CA ARG A 98 18.83 -2.40 -0.15
C ARG A 98 19.52 -1.12 -0.65
N SER A 99 19.54 -0.07 0.18
CA SER A 99 20.75 0.76 0.34
C SER A 99 20.73 1.49 1.69
N ASN A 100 21.89 1.42 2.36
CA ASN A 100 22.26 2.09 3.61
C ASN A 100 22.06 3.60 3.56
N SER A 101 21.53 4.17 4.65
CA SER A 101 22.14 5.24 5.44
C SER A 101 21.09 5.76 6.42
N GLY A 102 21.44 5.75 7.70
CA GLY A 102 20.56 6.20 8.77
C GLY A 102 20.40 7.72 8.78
N GLU A 103 19.23 8.18 9.17
CA GLU A 103 19.11 9.35 10.02
C GLU A 103 17.75 9.36 10.71
N LEU A 104 17.82 9.31 12.04
CA LEU A 104 16.72 9.49 12.97
C LEU A 104 16.30 10.96 12.89
N CYS A 105 15.09 11.27 12.43
CA CYS A 105 14.54 12.62 12.59
C CYS A 105 13.21 12.57 13.33
N HIS A 106 13.32 12.68 14.65
CA HIS A 106 12.27 13.17 15.53
C HIS A 106 11.87 14.58 15.09
N ARG A 107 10.59 14.83 14.81
CA ARG A 107 9.86 15.99 15.35
C ARG A 107 8.37 15.92 15.00
N ARG A 108 7.56 15.94 16.08
CA ARG A 108 6.20 16.50 16.13
C ARG A 108 6.26 17.87 15.42
N ILE A 109 5.39 18.24 14.50
CA ILE A 109 3.92 18.45 14.54
C ILE A 109 3.42 18.29 13.10
#